data_AF-A0A917VAR0-F1
#
_entry.id   AF-A0A917VAR0-F1
#
_cell.length_a   1.000
_cell.length_b   1.000
_cell.length_c   1.000
_cell.angle_alpha   90.00
_cell.angle_beta   90.00
_cell.angle_gamma   90.00
#
_symmetry.space_group_name_H-M   'P 1'
#
loop_
_entity.id
_entity.type
_entity.pdbx_description
1 polymer ?
#
loop_
_entity_poly.entity_id
_entity_poly.type
_entity_poly.pdbx_seq_one_letter_code
_entity_poly.pdbx_strand_id
1 'polypeptide(L)'
;MIDFVASGRVFDLVAAILALEGLALLLVGRLPSMRARLFPPWRRLAPGDLAGFVVAGLGLSIAARAAIREDDWTIVAAGLTIAFLAHVYDLRRRWIRAA
;
A
#
# COMPACT_ATOMS: atom_id res chain seq x y z
N MET A 1 -10.07 -5.20 -23.18
CA MET A 1 -8.84 -5.00 -22.38
C MET A 1 -8.47 -3.53 -22.31
N ILE A 2 -8.36 -2.84 -23.44
CA ILE A 2 -8.05 -1.39 -23.49
C ILE A 2 -9.10 -0.57 -22.71
N ASP A 3 -10.40 -0.84 -22.89
CA ASP A 3 -11.47 -0.10 -22.20
C ASP A 3 -11.43 -0.25 -20.68
N PHE A 4 -10.95 -1.39 -20.18
CA PHE A 4 -10.82 -1.65 -18.74
C PHE A 4 -9.69 -0.80 -18.12
N VAL A 5 -8.60 -0.60 -18.86
CA VAL A 5 -7.50 0.27 -18.45
C VAL A 5 -7.90 1.74 -18.59
N ALA A 6 -8.45 2.12 -19.75
CA ALA A 6 -8.88 3.50 -20.02
C ALA A 6 -9.98 3.99 -19.08
N SER A 7 -10.85 3.11 -18.59
CA SER A 7 -11.86 3.47 -17.57
C SER A 7 -11.30 3.67 -16.16
N GLY A 8 -10.02 3.35 -15.92
CA GLY A 8 -9.38 3.40 -14.61
C GLY A 8 -9.79 2.25 -13.66
N ARG A 9 -10.70 1.35 -14.07
CA ARG A 9 -11.23 0.26 -13.23
C ARG A 9 -10.16 -0.74 -12.80
N VAL A 10 -9.07 -0.85 -13.56
CA VAL A 10 -7.90 -1.64 -13.15
C VAL A 10 -7.31 -1.13 -11.84
N PHE A 11 -7.26 0.20 -11.63
CA PHE A 11 -6.75 0.79 -10.40
C PHE A 11 -7.74 0.68 -9.24
N ASP A 12 -9.05 0.69 -9.52
CA ASP A 12 -10.06 0.37 -8.51
C ASP A 12 -9.86 -1.06 -7.96
N LEU A 13 -9.58 -2.02 -8.85
CA LEU A 13 -9.31 -3.41 -8.45
C LEU A 13 -8.01 -3.52 -7.64
N VAL A 14 -6.93 -2.88 -8.08
CA VAL A 14 -5.66 -2.85 -7.35
C VAL A 14 -5.85 -2.21 -5.97
N ALA A 15 -6.54 -1.06 -5.90
CA ALA A 15 -6.84 -0.39 -4.64
C ALA A 15 -7.69 -1.26 -3.71
N ALA A 16 -8.67 -2.00 -4.24
CA ALA A 16 -9.48 -2.93 -3.45
C ALA A 16 -8.63 -4.08 -2.85
N ILE A 17 -7.72 -4.66 -3.65
CA ILE A 17 -6.81 -5.70 -3.15
C ILE A 17 -5.88 -5.13 -2.07
N LEU A 18 -5.28 -3.96 -2.30
CA LEU A 18 -4.42 -3.31 -1.30
C LEU A 18 -5.19 -2.92 -0.03
N ALA A 19 -6.45 -2.51 -0.14
CA ALA A 19 -7.29 -2.23 1.02
C ALA A 19 -7.57 -3.53 1.80
N LEU A 20 -7.82 -4.65 1.12
CA LEU A 20 -7.96 -5.97 1.76
C LEU A 20 -6.66 -6.42 2.43
N GLU A 21 -5.50 -6.22 1.79
CA GLU A 21 -4.20 -6.50 2.39
C GLU A 21 -3.97 -5.63 3.64
N GLY A 22 -4.27 -4.34 3.56
CA GLY A 22 -4.19 -3.41 4.69
C GLY A 22 -5.10 -3.85 5.84
N LEU A 23 -6.34 -4.23 5.55
CA LEU A 23 -7.28 -4.75 6.54
C LEU A 23 -6.77 -6.06 7.16
N ALA A 24 -6.25 -6.98 6.35
CA ALA A 24 -5.66 -8.22 6.84
C ALA A 24 -4.47 -7.95 7.77
N LEU A 25 -3.57 -7.03 7.40
CA LEU A 25 -2.45 -6.62 8.24
C LEU A 25 -2.90 -5.99 9.55
N LEU A 26 -3.93 -5.15 9.51
CA LEU A 26 -4.53 -4.56 10.71
C LEU A 26 -5.12 -5.62 11.63
N LEU A 27 -5.90 -6.56 11.10
CA LEU A 27 -6.52 -7.64 11.86
C LEU A 27 -5.45 -8.57 12.49
N VAL A 28 -4.43 -8.95 11.73
CA VAL A 28 -3.31 -9.75 12.24
C VAL A 28 -2.53 -8.99 13.31
N GLY A 29 -2.36 -7.67 13.15
CA GLY A 29 -1.73 -6.82 14.16
C GLY A 29 -2.49 -6.75 15.49
N ARG A 30 -3.82 -6.96 15.47
CA ARG A 30 -4.69 -6.96 16.65
C ARG A 30 -4.81 -8.32 17.35
N LEU A 31 -4.42 -9.40 16.68
CA LEU A 31 -4.57 -10.78 17.18
C LEU A 31 -3.19 -11.43 17.40
N PRO A 32 -2.65 -11.42 18.64
CA PRO A 32 -1.32 -11.96 18.95
C PRO A 32 -1.13 -13.43 18.55
N SER A 33 -2.19 -14.23 18.69
CA SER A 33 -2.21 -15.65 18.30
C SER A 33 -2.07 -15.85 16.78
N MET A 34 -2.76 -15.04 15.97
CA MET A 34 -2.63 -15.08 14.51
C MET A 34 -1.29 -14.51 14.06
N ARG A 35 -0.80 -13.46 14.72
CA ARG A 35 0.51 -12.86 14.44
C ARG A 35 1.64 -13.88 14.62
N ALA A 36 1.65 -14.62 15.73
CA ALA A 36 2.67 -15.64 16.00
C ALA A 36 2.65 -16.78 14.95
N ARG A 37 1.46 -17.12 14.41
CA ARG A 37 1.29 -18.17 13.40
C ARG A 37 1.72 -17.73 12.00
N LEU A 38 1.34 -16.51 11.58
CA LEU A 38 1.60 -15.99 10.22
C LEU A 38 3.00 -15.37 10.07
N PHE A 39 3.53 -14.81 11.16
CA PHE A 39 4.84 -14.18 11.23
C PHE A 39 5.67 -14.83 12.35
N PRO A 40 6.14 -16.07 12.14
CA PRO A 40 6.94 -16.77 13.14
C PRO A 40 8.28 -16.05 13.38
N PRO A 41 8.88 -16.16 14.58
CA PRO A 41 10.02 -15.35 15.00
C PRO A 41 11.30 -15.52 14.17
N TRP A 42 11.46 -16.62 13.42
CA TRP A 42 12.56 -16.80 12.47
C TRP A 42 12.36 -16.01 11.17
N ARG A 43 11.14 -15.57 10.88
CA ARG A 43 10.82 -14.78 9.69
C ARG A 43 10.97 -13.30 10.03
N ARG A 44 12.00 -12.65 9.48
CA ARG A 44 12.31 -11.22 9.69
C ARG A 44 11.26 -10.22 9.14
N LEU A 45 10.11 -10.71 8.67
CA LEU A 45 9.03 -9.86 8.16
C LEU A 45 8.11 -9.46 9.32
N ALA A 46 8.17 -8.21 9.74
CA ALA A 46 7.21 -7.63 10.66
C ALA A 46 6.01 -7.10 9.86
N PRO A 47 4.78 -7.09 10.43
CA PRO A 47 3.62 -6.48 9.78
C PRO A 47 3.85 -5.01 9.36
N GLY A 48 4.70 -4.30 10.10
CA GLY A 48 5.11 -2.93 9.78
C GLY A 48 5.91 -2.78 8.49
N ASP A 49 6.57 -3.84 8.00
CA ASP A 49 7.31 -3.87 6.73
C ASP A 49 6.39 -3.82 5.51
N LEU A 50 5.16 -4.34 5.68
CA LEU A 50 4.17 -4.41 4.61
C LEU A 50 3.26 -3.18 4.62
N ALA A 51 3.07 -2.55 5.77
CA ALA A 51 2.22 -1.37 5.90
C ALA A 51 2.70 -0.19 5.02
N GLY A 52 4.01 0.06 4.95
CA GLY A 52 4.57 1.11 4.09
C GLY A 52 4.31 0.84 2.60
N PHE A 53 4.46 -0.42 2.18
CA PHE A 53 4.18 -0.85 0.81
C PHE A 53 2.70 -0.70 0.44
N VAL A 54 1.78 -1.12 1.32
CA VAL A 54 0.33 -1.01 1.08
C VAL A 54 -0.09 0.45 0.94
N VAL A 55 0.36 1.33 1.86
CA VAL A 55 0.03 2.76 1.80
C VAL A 55 0.61 3.40 0.53
N ALA A 56 1.83 3.04 0.15
CA ALA A 56 2.44 3.52 -1.08
C ALA A 56 1.66 3.08 -2.32
N GLY A 57 1.27 1.81 -2.38
CA GLY A 57 0.45 1.26 -3.47
C GLY A 57 -0.92 1.93 -3.58
N LEU A 58 -1.57 2.25 -2.46
CA LEU A 58 -2.86 2.94 -2.45
C LEU A 58 -2.73 4.36 -3.00
N GLY A 59 -1.74 5.12 -2.52
CA GLY A 59 -1.47 6.48 -3.02
C GLY A 59 -1.19 6.49 -4.52
N LEU A 60 -0.37 5.55 -5.00
CA LEU A 60 -0.07 5.41 -6.42
C LEU A 60 -1.28 4.99 -7.25
N SER A 61 -2.11 4.06 -6.75
CA SER A 61 -3.32 3.61 -7.46
C SER A 61 -4.34 4.74 -7.61
N ILE A 62 -4.51 5.57 -6.57
CA ILE A 62 -5.36 6.76 -6.60
C ILE A 62 -4.83 7.77 -7.63
N ALA A 63 -3.53 8.07 -7.59
CA ALA A 63 -2.91 9.00 -8.53
C ALA A 63 -3.03 8.53 -9.99
N ALA A 64 -2.73 7.25 -10.25
CA ALA A 64 -2.81 6.67 -11.59
C ALA A 64 -4.25 6.64 -12.12
N ARG A 65 -5.23 6.31 -11.26
CA ARG A 65 -6.64 6.37 -11.61
C ARG A 65 -7.08 7.79 -12.00
N ALA A 66 -6.71 8.77 -11.19
CA ALA A 66 -7.05 10.18 -11.45
C ALA A 66 -6.40 10.67 -12.75
N ALA A 67 -5.13 10.33 -12.99
CA ALA A 67 -4.42 10.70 -14.21
C ALA A 67 -5.05 10.13 -15.48
N ILE A 68 -5.50 8.86 -15.45
CA ILE A 68 -6.13 8.21 -16.62
C ILE A 68 -7.52 8.78 -16.91
N ARG A 69 -8.25 9.19 -15.87
CA ARG A 69 -9.59 9.76 -16.02
C ARG A 69 -9.58 11.26 -16.31
N GLU A 70 -8.39 11.85 -16.43
CA GLU A 70 -8.20 13.30 -16.57
C GLU A 70 -8.90 14.07 -15.42
N ASP A 71 -8.90 13.49 -14.22
CA ASP A 71 -9.43 14.12 -13.01
C ASP A 71 -8.51 15.28 -12.53
N ASP A 72 -8.89 15.99 -11.47
CA ASP A 72 -8.13 17.11 -10.91
C ASP A 72 -6.69 16.74 -10.52
N TRP A 73 -5.71 17.54 -10.99
CA TRP A 73 -4.29 17.39 -10.68
C TRP A 73 -3.97 17.38 -9.19
N THR A 74 -4.80 17.99 -8.36
CA THR A 74 -4.69 17.97 -6.90
C THR A 74 -4.78 16.55 -6.37
N ILE A 75 -5.64 15.70 -6.95
CA ILE A 75 -5.79 14.29 -6.54
C ILE A 75 -4.54 13.50 -6.91
N VAL A 76 -4.01 13.73 -8.12
CA VAL A 76 -2.75 13.11 -8.58
C VAL A 76 -1.60 13.49 -7.65
N ALA A 77 -1.42 14.78 -7.38
CA ALA A 77 -0.37 15.29 -6.51
C ALA A 77 -0.49 14.74 -5.08
N ALA A 78 -1.70 14.70 -4.53
CA ALA A 78 -1.96 14.12 -3.21
C ALA A 78 -1.60 12.63 -3.15
N GLY A 79 -2.04 11.84 -4.15
CA GLY A 79 -1.74 10.41 -4.22
C GLY A 79 -0.23 10.13 -4.35
N LEU A 80 0.47 10.89 -5.19
CA LEU A 80 1.93 10.81 -5.34
C LEU A 80 2.67 11.22 -4.05
N THR A 81 2.19 12.26 -3.37
CA THR A 81 2.78 12.72 -2.10
C THR A 81 2.65 11.64 -1.03
N ILE A 82 1.47 11.02 -0.90
CA ILE A 82 1.23 9.90 0.01
C ILE A 82 2.17 8.74 -0.33
N ALA A 83 2.28 8.38 -1.61
CA ALA A 83 3.14 7.30 -2.05
C ALA A 83 4.62 7.55 -1.74
N PHE A 84 5.10 8.77 -2.01
CA PHE A 84 6.45 9.20 -1.71
C PHE A 84 6.76 9.14 -0.21
N LEU A 85 5.90 9.74 0.62
CA LEU A 85 6.10 9.76 2.07
C LEU A 85 6.09 8.35 2.66
N ALA A 86 5.19 7.48 2.19
CA ALA A 86 5.13 6.09 2.61
C ALA A 86 6.41 5.32 2.25
N HIS A 87 6.96 5.53 1.05
CA HIS A 87 8.23 4.92 0.64
C HIS A 87 9.43 5.42 1.44
N VAL A 88 9.54 6.73 1.66
CA VAL A 88 10.64 7.30 2.47
C VAL A 88 10.58 6.76 3.91
N TYR A 89 9.38 6.68 4.48
CA TYR A 89 9.18 6.13 5.81
C TYR A 89 9.53 4.64 5.89
N ASP A 90 9.12 3.85 4.90
CA ASP A 90 9.47 2.43 4.81
C ASP A 90 11.00 2.23 4.68
N LEU A 91 11.65 2.97 3.78
CA LEU A 91 13.09 2.93 3.60
C LEU A 91 13.84 3.29 4.89
N ARG A 92 13.43 4.36 5.57
CA ARG A 92 13.99 4.76 6.87
C ARG A 92 13.84 3.65 7.90
N ARG A 93 12.66 3.02 8.01
CA ARG A 93 12.43 1.92 8.97
C ARG A 93 13.24 0.66 8.66
N ARG A 94 13.49 0.37 7.39
CA ARG A 94 14.33 -0.76 6.97
C ARG A 94 15.80 -0.47 7.26
N TRP A 95 16.27 0.75 6.99
CA TRP A 95 17.63 1.17 7.29
C TRP A 95 17.95 1.05 8.78
N ILE A 96 17.07 1.56 9.65
CA ILE A 96 17.24 1.49 11.12
C ILE A 96 17.31 0.05 11.63
N ARG A 97 16.65 -0.91 10.98
CA ARG A 97 16.68 -2.33 11.39
C ARG A 97 17.87 -3.12 10.84
N ALA A 98 18.56 -2.58 9.84
CA ALA A 98 19.73 -3.19 9.24
C ALA A 98 21.05 -2.71 9.89
N ALA A 99 21.03 -1.54 10.54
CA ALA A 99 22.12 -1.02 11.38
C ALA A 99 22.09 -1.66 12.77
#